data_AF-A0A1J5A5M3-F1
#
_entry.id   AF-A0A1J5A5M3-F1
#
_cell.length_a   1.000
_cell.length_b   1.000
_cell.length_c   1.000
_cell.angle_alpha   90.00
_cell.angle_beta   90.00
_cell.angle_gamma   90.00
#
_symmetry.space_group_name_H-M   'P 1'
#
loop_
_entity.id
_entity.type
_entity.pdbx_description
1 polymer ?
#
loop_
_entity_poly.entity_id
_entity_poly.type
_entity_poly.pdbx_seq_one_letter_code
_entity_poly.pdbx_strand_id
1 'polypeptide(L)'
;MRRHRHVALVLSIALWLSLVAAPPAWLPASAAEKPARLDAAAFGRRLLLIAPEPGQLDALRGLPVSFHATLYSDTGERYVTSADASTAGQIAAAGIPVEVLDADTRGQVYYFVDARPPEARTLAARLGRILYADTGQLLLAAQAEDEPALLATLPTRGIPIALLAADPLPLPDQTPSPPAPVRAAAADPLIASLLPEVTPTDISNLIADLSGERPTDIDGRSVTFYTRYTFSGQIVDAQRYVYQFFTNRGLPTSYVDWTYANYSGRNVVADIRGVVHPERIWLIGGHFDSISDDPYNRAPGADDNGSGTAATMVIADILRHYQFADTIRFVHFSGEEQGMWGSKAYAQALSGQGAQVMGYIDLDMIGWDSDHDDTVELHAGARSGSNTLASTFITANTRYGQELRIELKQGTASRFSDHSSFWDYGYAAFLVLENYTDDTIPSDRNPWYHTTGDLLSRVNLEYVTHTARAALATIAELAGIGANLTPTPTVTGAVPAPTWTPTATWTPTATTSPAGQCVERVNKEGSRPRARGASRSPPPRPAISRPRLTREPAPPAWGCCPLGPRPSPRRVRAAPPCPPRPRSPRPSPSAISSARPRRPAPATPPPTRPSACRPAPQPPR
;
A
#
# COMPACT_ATOMS: atom_id res chain seq x y z
N MET A 1 -8.70 78.66 -9.74
CA MET A 1 -9.64 78.97 -8.63
C MET A 1 -10.07 77.66 -8.00
N ARG A 2 -9.45 77.33 -6.87
CA ARG A 2 -10.11 77.18 -5.55
C ARG A 2 -11.12 76.03 -5.48
N ARG A 3 -10.64 74.95 -4.83
CA ARG A 3 -11.28 74.18 -3.74
C ARG A 3 -12.75 73.82 -3.95
N HIS A 4 -13.00 72.55 -4.23
CA HIS A 4 -13.89 71.66 -3.48
C HIS A 4 -14.02 70.34 -4.27
N ARG A 5 -13.46 69.23 -3.74
CA ARG A 5 -13.83 67.81 -3.96
C ARG A 5 -12.66 66.88 -3.59
N HIS A 6 -12.33 66.85 -2.30
CA HIS A 6 -11.90 65.60 -1.64
C HIS A 6 -13.06 65.21 -0.71
N VAL A 7 -13.20 63.90 -0.43
CA VAL A 7 -14.28 63.24 0.35
C VAL A 7 -15.44 62.65 -0.47
N ALA A 8 -15.17 62.07 -1.65
CA ALA A 8 -16.16 61.22 -2.34
C ALA A 8 -15.53 60.00 -3.05
N LEU A 9 -14.42 59.46 -2.52
CA LEU A 9 -13.75 58.29 -3.12
C LEU A 9 -13.11 57.36 -2.07
N VAL A 10 -13.78 57.16 -0.93
CA VAL A 10 -13.40 56.14 0.09
C VAL A 10 -14.63 55.37 0.62
N LEU A 11 -15.80 55.49 -0.04
CA LEU A 11 -17.06 54.88 0.44
C LEU A 11 -17.75 53.94 -0.59
N SER A 12 -17.00 53.41 -1.55
CA SER A 12 -17.54 52.49 -2.58
C SER A 12 -16.82 51.14 -2.66
N ILE A 13 -15.95 50.79 -1.70
CA ILE A 13 -15.19 49.51 -1.67
C ILE A 13 -15.52 48.66 -0.42
N ALA A 14 -16.46 49.09 0.43
CA ALA A 14 -16.86 48.37 1.65
C ALA A 14 -18.27 47.76 1.59
N LEU A 15 -18.85 47.57 0.40
CA LEU A 15 -20.19 47.02 0.24
C LEU A 15 -20.30 46.05 -0.95
N TRP A 16 -19.35 45.11 -1.08
CA TRP A 16 -19.45 43.96 -2.00
C TRP A 16 -18.77 42.69 -1.45
N LEU A 17 -18.61 42.61 -0.11
CA LEU A 17 -17.99 41.48 0.60
C LEU A 17 -18.96 40.86 1.63
N SER A 18 -20.22 40.71 1.24
CA SER A 18 -21.25 40.03 2.05
C SER A 18 -22.35 39.44 1.16
N LEU A 19 -21.99 38.48 0.30
CA LEU A 19 -22.92 37.45 -0.16
C LEU A 19 -22.23 36.09 -0.06
N VAL A 20 -22.40 35.49 1.10
CA VAL A 20 -22.08 34.11 1.44
C VAL A 20 -22.99 33.21 0.60
N ALA A 21 -22.41 32.46 -0.34
CA ALA A 21 -23.09 31.34 -0.97
C ALA A 21 -23.08 30.17 0.02
N ALA A 22 -24.24 29.87 0.59
CA ALA A 22 -24.46 28.70 1.43
C ALA A 22 -24.30 27.41 0.62
N PRO A 23 -23.67 26.36 1.16
CA PRO A 23 -23.67 25.04 0.54
C PRO A 23 -25.09 24.42 0.59
N PRO A 24 -25.46 23.55 -0.37
CA PRO A 24 -26.78 22.94 -0.38
C PRO A 24 -26.96 21.99 0.82
N ALA A 25 -27.94 22.30 1.65
CA ALA A 25 -28.30 21.56 2.84
C ALA A 25 -29.22 20.38 2.50
N TRP A 26 -28.67 19.19 2.28
CA TRP A 26 -29.39 17.92 2.42
C TRP A 26 -28.42 16.83 2.92
N LEU A 27 -28.48 16.55 4.22
CA LEU A 27 -28.43 15.22 4.86
C LEU A 27 -28.67 15.44 6.37
N PRO A 28 -29.63 14.75 7.01
CA PRO A 28 -29.82 14.89 8.45
C PRO A 28 -28.64 14.25 9.17
N ALA A 29 -28.01 15.02 10.06
CA ALA A 29 -27.07 14.53 11.05
C ALA A 29 -27.82 13.62 12.05
N SER A 30 -27.91 12.33 11.77
CA SER A 30 -28.08 11.33 12.82
C SER A 30 -26.72 11.15 13.49
N ALA A 31 -26.70 11.23 14.82
CA ALA A 31 -25.53 11.00 15.65
C ALA A 31 -24.82 9.69 15.24
N ALA A 32 -23.73 9.83 14.48
CA ALA A 32 -22.92 8.72 14.03
C ALA A 32 -22.10 8.21 15.21
N GLU A 33 -22.33 6.96 15.59
CA GLU A 33 -21.35 6.17 16.34
C GLU A 33 -20.00 6.28 15.61
N LYS A 34 -18.97 6.74 16.32
CA LYS A 34 -17.63 6.89 15.76
C LYS A 34 -17.06 5.51 15.45
N PRO A 35 -16.75 5.17 14.18
CA PRO A 35 -15.99 3.96 13.87
C PRO A 35 -14.58 4.07 14.46
N ALA A 36 -13.98 2.92 14.79
CA ALA A 36 -12.65 2.82 15.38
C ALA A 36 -11.66 3.63 14.54
N ARG A 37 -11.16 4.72 15.12
CA ARG A 37 -10.13 5.54 14.50
C ARG A 37 -8.82 4.77 14.66
N LEU A 38 -7.91 4.90 13.69
CA LEU A 38 -6.50 5.04 14.04
C LEU A 38 -6.39 6.40 14.75
N ASP A 39 -6.93 6.49 15.97
CA ASP A 39 -6.63 7.62 16.83
C ASP A 39 -5.12 7.54 17.06
N ALA A 40 -4.49 8.67 17.30
CA ALA A 40 -3.26 8.70 18.08
C ALA A 40 -3.59 8.19 19.51
N ALA A 41 -4.00 6.93 19.63
CA ALA A 41 -4.13 6.25 20.90
C ALA A 41 -2.74 6.33 21.53
N ALA A 42 -2.67 6.81 22.77
CA ALA A 42 -1.37 6.92 23.41
C ALA A 42 -0.80 5.51 23.59
N PHE A 43 0.49 5.32 23.30
CA PHE A 43 1.31 4.12 23.56
C PHE A 43 1.44 3.81 25.08
N GLY A 44 0.35 3.88 25.84
CA GLY A 44 0.39 3.91 27.29
C GLY A 44 1.18 5.10 27.82
N ARG A 45 2.08 4.86 28.79
CA ARG A 45 2.98 5.89 29.32
C ARG A 45 4.41 5.82 28.78
N ARG A 46 4.84 4.65 28.28
CA ARG A 46 6.25 4.41 27.93
C ARG A 46 6.34 3.50 26.71
N LEU A 47 7.29 3.83 25.85
CA LEU A 47 7.70 3.00 24.73
C LEU A 47 9.02 2.31 25.09
N LEU A 48 9.10 1.02 24.81
CA LEU A 48 10.21 0.15 25.16
C LEU A 48 10.68 -0.58 23.90
N LEU A 49 11.97 -0.87 23.84
CA LEU A 49 12.55 -1.84 22.92
C LEU A 49 12.92 -3.08 23.74
N ILE A 50 12.41 -4.23 23.32
CA ILE A 50 12.74 -5.51 23.96
C ILE A 50 13.38 -6.46 22.94
N ALA A 51 14.27 -7.33 23.41
CA ALA A 51 14.97 -8.30 22.57
C ALA A 51 14.93 -9.70 23.21
N PRO A 52 13.77 -10.39 23.18
CA PRO A 52 13.64 -11.72 23.74
C PRO A 52 14.39 -12.75 22.89
N GLU A 53 15.13 -13.64 23.54
CA GLU A 53 15.70 -14.83 22.93
C GLU A 53 14.60 -15.84 22.52
N PRO A 54 14.90 -16.79 21.62
CA PRO A 54 13.94 -17.83 21.23
C PRO A 54 13.31 -18.53 22.45
N GLY A 55 11.97 -18.55 22.49
CA GLY A 55 11.19 -19.14 23.59
C GLY A 55 10.93 -18.20 24.77
N GLN A 56 11.50 -16.99 24.82
CA GLN A 56 11.23 -16.02 25.88
C GLN A 56 9.95 -15.20 25.66
N LEU A 57 9.39 -15.15 24.44
CA LEU A 57 8.12 -14.46 24.17
C LEU A 57 6.97 -14.99 25.03
N ASP A 58 6.98 -16.27 25.40
CA ASP A 58 5.98 -16.86 26.28
C ASP A 58 5.99 -16.25 27.69
N ALA A 59 7.14 -15.74 28.16
CA ALA A 59 7.23 -15.06 29.45
C ALA A 59 6.50 -13.70 29.47
N LEU A 60 6.12 -13.18 28.30
CA LEU A 60 5.35 -11.96 28.16
C LEU A 60 3.84 -12.22 28.22
N ARG A 61 3.41 -13.49 28.13
CA ARG A 61 1.98 -13.84 28.19
C ARG A 61 1.39 -13.49 29.56
N GLY A 62 0.31 -12.72 29.54
CA GLY A 62 -0.39 -12.28 30.75
C GLY A 62 0.20 -11.04 31.42
N LEU A 63 1.34 -10.53 30.94
CA LEU A 63 1.82 -9.21 31.32
C LEU A 63 1.03 -8.13 30.55
N PRO A 64 0.74 -6.96 31.16
CA PRO A 64 0.09 -5.84 30.48
C PRO A 64 1.10 -5.08 29.61
N VAL A 65 1.61 -5.76 28.59
CA VAL A 65 2.51 -5.25 27.55
C VAL A 65 1.82 -5.29 26.19
N SER A 66 1.96 -4.21 25.42
CA SER A 66 1.44 -4.11 24.06
C SER A 66 2.59 -4.12 23.06
N PHE A 67 2.44 -4.86 21.96
CA PHE A 67 3.41 -4.90 20.86
C PHE A 67 2.97 -3.93 19.78
N HIS A 68 3.91 -3.24 19.14
CA HIS A 68 3.60 -2.19 18.15
C HIS A 68 4.36 -2.33 16.84
N ALA A 69 5.54 -2.96 16.86
CA ALA A 69 6.28 -3.31 15.66
C ALA A 69 7.35 -4.36 15.96
N THR A 70 7.72 -5.11 14.92
CA THR A 70 8.94 -5.93 14.90
C THR A 70 10.02 -5.18 14.12
N LEU A 71 11.22 -5.10 14.67
CA LEU A 71 12.43 -4.63 14.00
C LEU A 71 13.32 -5.83 13.69
N TYR A 72 13.63 -5.99 12.41
CA TYR A 72 14.59 -6.98 11.95
C TYR A 72 15.96 -6.33 11.88
N SER A 73 16.95 -6.91 12.55
CA SER A 73 18.34 -6.43 12.53
C SER A 73 19.30 -7.62 12.45
N ASP A 74 20.55 -7.35 12.10
CA ASP A 74 21.63 -8.34 12.12
C ASP A 74 21.83 -8.98 13.51
N THR A 75 21.35 -8.31 14.56
CA THR A 75 21.41 -8.78 15.96
C THR A 75 20.20 -9.60 16.39
N GLY A 76 19.28 -9.91 15.47
CA GLY A 76 18.03 -10.62 15.74
C GLY A 76 16.80 -9.73 15.74
N GLU A 77 15.65 -10.33 16.03
CA GLU A 77 14.37 -9.64 16.15
C GLU A 77 14.33 -8.80 17.44
N ARG A 78 13.89 -7.56 17.31
CA ARG A 78 13.56 -6.70 18.45
C ARG A 78 12.12 -6.25 18.32
N TYR A 79 11.47 -5.97 19.43
CA TYR A 79 10.08 -5.55 19.43
C TYR A 79 9.94 -4.18 20.09
N VAL A 80 9.26 -3.28 19.38
CA VAL A 80 8.79 -2.02 19.94
C VAL A 80 7.51 -2.34 20.71
N THR A 81 7.51 -2.07 22.01
CA THR A 81 6.41 -2.38 22.91
C THR A 81 6.06 -1.19 23.78
N SER A 82 4.89 -1.21 24.41
CA SER A 82 4.56 -0.27 25.48
C SER A 82 4.09 -0.99 26.72
N ALA A 83 4.58 -0.54 27.88
CA ALA A 83 4.17 -1.04 29.18
C ALA A 83 4.42 0.01 30.28
N ASP A 84 3.83 -0.17 31.46
CA ASP A 84 4.17 0.65 32.61
C ASP A 84 5.54 0.28 33.22
N ALA A 85 6.03 1.09 34.16
CA ALA A 85 7.34 0.87 34.78
C ALA A 85 7.43 -0.44 35.59
N SER A 86 6.31 -0.90 36.18
CA SER A 86 6.29 -2.14 36.94
C SER A 86 6.44 -3.33 36.00
N THR A 87 5.70 -3.32 34.89
CA THR A 87 5.71 -4.35 33.86
C THR A 87 7.05 -4.41 33.15
N ALA A 88 7.65 -3.26 32.82
CA ALA A 88 9.02 -3.22 32.29
C ALA A 88 10.03 -3.91 33.23
N GLY A 89 9.88 -3.72 34.55
CA GLY A 89 10.68 -4.40 35.55
C GLY A 89 10.45 -5.92 35.59
N GLN A 90 9.21 -6.37 35.37
CA GLN A 90 8.87 -7.80 35.28
C GLN A 90 9.47 -8.44 34.02
N ILE A 91 9.43 -7.75 32.88
CA ILE A 91 10.05 -8.20 31.63
C ILE A 91 11.57 -8.36 31.83
N ALA A 92 12.22 -7.36 32.44
CA ALA A 92 13.65 -7.43 32.74
C ALA A 92 13.98 -8.57 33.73
N ALA A 93 13.13 -8.79 34.74
CA ALA A 93 13.30 -9.88 35.70
C ALA A 93 13.13 -11.28 35.07
N ALA A 94 12.41 -11.38 33.95
CA ALA A 94 12.33 -12.59 33.13
C ALA A 94 13.59 -12.83 32.27
N GLY A 95 14.61 -11.98 32.38
CA GLY A 95 15.86 -12.08 31.63
C GLY A 95 15.77 -11.58 30.19
N ILE A 96 14.71 -10.83 29.86
CA ILE A 96 14.54 -10.19 28.55
C ILE A 96 15.17 -8.79 28.63
N PRO A 97 16.15 -8.45 27.77
CA PRO A 97 16.67 -7.09 27.66
C PRO A 97 15.55 -6.08 27.39
N VAL A 98 15.51 -5.01 28.20
CA VAL A 98 14.56 -3.89 28.05
C VAL A 98 15.34 -2.58 27.96
N GLU A 99 15.10 -1.85 26.88
CA GLU A 99 15.53 -0.47 26.70
C GLU A 99 14.30 0.43 26.72
N VAL A 100 14.38 1.56 27.44
CA VAL A 100 13.30 2.56 27.42
C VAL A 100 13.57 3.51 26.26
N LEU A 101 12.80 3.37 25.18
CA LEU A 101 12.86 4.27 24.02
C LEU A 101 12.27 5.63 24.37
N ASP A 102 11.09 5.64 24.98
CA ASP A 102 10.44 6.86 25.44
C ASP A 102 9.79 6.68 26.81
N ALA A 103 10.08 7.59 27.73
CA ALA A 103 9.56 7.51 29.10
C ALA A 103 8.20 8.22 29.26
N ASP A 104 7.78 9.02 28.28
CA ASP A 104 6.49 9.69 28.25
C ASP A 104 5.98 9.83 26.80
N THR A 105 5.00 9.01 26.46
CA THR A 105 4.42 8.95 25.11
C THR A 105 3.27 9.92 24.88
N ARG A 106 2.90 10.71 25.90
CA ARG A 106 1.78 11.65 25.80
C ARG A 106 2.08 12.77 24.83
N GLY A 107 1.15 12.99 23.89
CA GLY A 107 1.27 14.03 22.88
C GLY A 107 2.32 13.74 21.82
N GLN A 108 2.86 12.52 21.77
CA GLN A 108 3.85 12.11 20.78
C GLN A 108 3.20 11.30 19.66
N VAL A 109 3.74 11.47 18.46
CA VAL A 109 3.59 10.56 17.32
C VAL A 109 4.94 9.91 17.02
N TYR A 110 4.89 8.71 16.45
CA TYR A 110 6.08 7.90 16.21
C TYR A 110 6.11 7.41 14.77
N TYR A 111 7.24 7.65 14.10
CA TYR A 111 7.45 7.24 12.73
C TYR A 111 8.78 6.52 12.60
N PHE A 112 8.75 5.39 11.89
CA PHE A 112 9.96 4.90 11.28
C PHE A 112 10.34 5.80 10.11
N VAL A 113 11.63 6.05 9.94
CA VAL A 113 12.18 6.87 8.87
C VAL A 113 13.31 6.10 8.22
N ASP A 114 13.33 6.02 6.89
CA ASP A 114 14.44 5.39 6.18
C ASP A 114 15.74 6.12 6.48
N ALA A 115 16.74 5.41 7.01
CA ALA A 115 18.02 6.00 7.40
C ALA A 115 19.05 6.03 6.26
N ARG A 116 18.76 5.35 5.13
CA ARG A 116 19.67 5.20 3.99
C ARG A 116 19.88 6.50 3.21
N PRO A 117 18.86 7.35 2.96
CA PRO A 117 19.09 8.63 2.31
C PRO A 117 20.08 9.51 3.12
N PRO A 118 21.09 10.13 2.48
CA PRO A 118 22.16 10.84 3.19
C PRO A 118 21.69 11.95 4.14
N GLU A 119 20.60 12.64 3.80
CA GLU A 119 20.06 13.74 4.61
C GLU A 119 19.07 13.27 5.69
N ALA A 120 18.65 12.00 5.69
CA ALA A 120 17.54 11.50 6.51
C ALA A 120 17.75 11.75 8.00
N ARG A 121 18.92 11.37 8.54
CA ARG A 121 19.24 11.58 9.97
C ARG A 121 19.23 13.04 10.36
N THR A 122 19.79 13.89 9.50
CA THR A 122 19.89 15.33 9.78
C THR A 122 18.52 16.00 9.74
N LEU A 123 17.66 15.63 8.79
CA LEU A 123 16.30 16.17 8.69
C LEU A 123 15.39 15.63 9.81
N ALA A 124 15.43 14.32 10.07
CA ALA A 124 14.67 13.70 11.16
C ALA A 124 15.00 14.34 12.53
N ALA A 125 16.29 14.56 12.83
CA ALA A 125 16.71 15.20 14.07
C ALA A 125 16.26 16.67 14.23
N ARG A 126 15.86 17.35 13.15
CA ARG A 126 15.28 18.70 13.21
C ARG A 126 13.78 18.69 13.47
N LEU A 127 13.11 17.60 13.11
CA LEU A 127 11.66 17.44 13.18
C LEU A 127 11.21 16.71 14.46
N GLY A 128 12.13 16.03 15.14
CA GLY A 128 11.83 15.33 16.38
C GLY A 128 13.06 14.70 17.02
N ARG A 129 12.81 13.87 18.03
CA ARG A 129 13.84 13.14 18.77
C ARG A 129 13.99 11.74 18.20
N ILE A 130 15.18 11.41 17.71
CA ILE A 130 15.52 10.06 17.27
C ILE A 130 15.68 9.19 18.52
N LEU A 131 14.80 8.19 18.66
CA LEU A 131 14.78 7.24 19.78
C LEU A 131 15.58 5.97 19.49
N TYR A 132 15.61 5.57 18.22
CA TYR A 132 16.34 4.41 17.75
C TYR A 132 16.96 4.72 16.40
N ALA A 133 18.11 4.11 16.11
CA ALA A 133 18.80 4.25 14.85
C ALA A 133 19.67 3.04 14.57
N ASP A 134 19.50 2.44 13.40
CA ASP A 134 20.42 1.49 12.79
C ASP A 134 20.81 1.98 11.38
N THR A 135 21.45 1.14 10.56
CA THR A 135 21.86 1.49 9.19
C THR A 135 20.69 1.66 8.22
N GLY A 136 19.57 0.97 8.43
CA GLY A 136 18.41 0.96 7.55
C GLY A 136 17.29 1.90 7.97
N GLN A 137 17.10 2.15 9.27
CA GLN A 137 15.95 2.91 9.78
C GLN A 137 16.24 3.67 11.07
N LEU A 138 15.41 4.69 11.30
CA LEU A 138 15.30 5.46 12.53
C LEU A 138 13.91 5.23 13.13
N LEU A 139 13.78 5.32 14.45
CA LEU A 139 12.49 5.59 15.09
C LEU A 139 12.49 7.03 15.60
N LEU A 140 11.63 7.86 15.04
CA LEU A 140 11.49 9.27 15.35
C LEU A 140 10.26 9.48 16.24
N ALA A 141 10.42 10.23 17.33
CA ALA A 141 9.32 10.77 18.12
C ALA A 141 9.18 12.28 17.85
N ALA A 142 7.98 12.74 17.51
CA ALA A 142 7.65 14.14 17.32
C ALA A 142 6.39 14.50 18.11
N GLN A 143 6.23 15.77 18.50
CA GLN A 143 4.96 16.21 19.07
C GLN A 143 3.86 16.07 18.01
N ALA A 144 2.65 15.72 18.43
CA ALA A 144 1.52 15.51 17.52
C ALA A 144 1.19 16.78 16.70
N GLU A 145 1.37 17.97 17.28
CA GLU A 145 1.23 19.23 16.56
C GLU A 145 2.28 19.46 15.45
N ASP A 146 3.43 18.78 15.51
CA ASP A 146 4.52 18.90 14.54
C ASP A 146 4.46 17.82 13.45
N GLU A 147 3.56 16.84 13.57
CA GLU A 147 3.37 15.79 12.57
C GLU A 147 3.15 16.32 11.14
N PRO A 148 2.33 17.37 10.90
CA PRO A 148 2.18 17.91 9.55
C PRO A 148 3.50 18.41 8.95
N ALA A 149 4.41 18.95 9.76
CA ALA A 149 5.72 19.39 9.29
C ALA A 149 6.61 18.20 8.93
N LEU A 150 6.54 17.10 9.68
CA LEU A 150 7.23 15.84 9.37
C LEU A 150 6.75 15.29 8.02
N LEU A 151 5.44 15.14 7.85
CA LEU A 151 4.81 14.62 6.62
C LEU A 151 5.06 15.50 5.40
N ALA A 152 5.22 16.81 5.59
CA ALA A 152 5.52 17.75 4.51
C ALA A 152 7.01 17.91 4.20
N THR A 153 7.90 17.26 4.97
CA THR A 153 9.36 17.44 4.84
C THR A 153 10.10 16.16 4.45
N LEU A 154 9.85 15.05 5.14
CA LEU A 154 10.63 13.82 4.89
C LEU A 154 10.24 13.18 3.56
N PRO A 155 8.95 12.86 3.30
CA PRO A 155 8.56 12.21 2.06
C PRO A 155 8.88 13.07 0.83
N THR A 156 8.61 14.37 0.86
CA THR A 156 8.92 15.30 -0.26
C THR A 156 10.42 15.45 -0.56
N ARG A 157 11.31 14.82 0.22
CA ARG A 157 12.77 14.78 0.01
C ARG A 157 13.26 13.38 -0.34
N GLY A 158 12.37 12.47 -0.74
CA GLY A 158 12.69 11.08 -1.07
C GLY A 158 13.14 10.27 0.14
N ILE A 159 12.60 10.60 1.32
CA ILE A 159 12.84 9.88 2.57
C ILE A 159 11.54 9.16 2.97
N PRO A 160 11.43 7.86 2.68
CA PRO A 160 10.27 7.07 3.07
C PRO A 160 10.07 7.07 4.59
N ILE A 161 8.81 7.00 5.01
CA ILE A 161 8.40 6.94 6.41
C ILE A 161 7.36 5.84 6.61
N ALA A 162 7.25 5.30 7.82
CA ALA A 162 6.18 4.37 8.19
C ALA A 162 5.63 4.72 9.57
N LEU A 163 4.31 4.85 9.70
CA LEU A 163 3.68 5.12 11.00
C LEU A 163 3.92 3.93 11.95
N LEU A 164 4.44 4.19 13.15
CA LEU A 164 4.29 3.24 14.25
C LEU A 164 2.86 3.40 14.75
N ALA A 165 2.00 2.42 14.50
CA ALA A 165 0.62 2.44 14.98
C ALA A 165 0.60 2.11 16.49
N ALA A 166 -0.29 2.77 17.23
CA ALA A 166 -0.44 2.55 18.67
C ALA A 166 -1.35 1.36 19.01
N ASP A 167 -2.09 0.86 18.02
CA ASP A 167 -2.93 -0.30 18.22
C ASP A 167 -2.07 -1.54 18.50
N PRO A 168 -2.35 -2.27 19.58
CA PRO A 168 -1.54 -3.42 19.96
C PRO A 168 -1.63 -4.51 18.88
N LEU A 169 -0.47 -4.95 18.42
CA LEU A 169 -0.30 -6.10 17.55
C LEU A 169 -0.45 -7.41 18.35
N PRO A 170 -0.93 -8.49 17.70
CA PRO A 170 -0.90 -9.81 18.31
C PRO A 170 0.53 -10.21 18.67
N LEU A 171 0.68 -11.03 19.72
CA LEU A 171 1.98 -11.65 20.03
C LEU A 171 2.52 -12.36 18.77
N PRO A 172 3.82 -12.25 18.48
CA PRO A 172 4.42 -12.94 17.34
C PRO A 172 4.35 -14.46 17.56
N ASP A 173 3.30 -15.14 17.10
CA ASP A 173 3.31 -16.59 16.89
C ASP A 173 2.19 -17.13 15.97
N GLN A 174 2.60 -18.02 15.07
CA GLN A 174 1.85 -18.94 14.18
C GLN A 174 0.65 -18.39 13.39
N THR A 175 0.86 -17.43 12.49
CA THR A 175 0.02 -17.42 11.27
C THR A 175 0.33 -18.67 10.45
N PRO A 176 -0.66 -19.28 9.76
CA PRO A 176 -0.40 -20.39 8.88
C PRO A 176 0.67 -19.97 7.88
N SER A 177 1.81 -20.66 7.87
CA SER A 177 2.72 -20.54 6.75
C SER A 177 1.92 -20.88 5.49
N PRO A 178 2.02 -20.09 4.41
CA PRO A 178 1.53 -20.55 3.12
C PRO A 178 2.12 -21.95 2.89
N PRO A 179 1.32 -22.90 2.38
CA PRO A 179 1.81 -24.24 2.12
C PRO A 179 3.12 -24.13 1.35
N ALA A 180 4.13 -24.91 1.76
CA ALA A 180 5.39 -24.97 1.04
C ALA A 180 5.05 -25.18 -0.45
N PRO A 181 5.68 -24.43 -1.38
CA PRO A 181 5.35 -24.51 -2.78
C PRO A 181 5.33 -25.97 -3.18
N VAL A 182 4.16 -26.44 -3.63
CA VAL A 182 4.06 -27.79 -4.16
C VAL A 182 5.03 -27.78 -5.33
N ARG A 183 6.05 -28.64 -5.25
CA ARG A 183 7.04 -28.79 -6.31
C ARG A 183 6.33 -29.37 -7.52
N ALA A 184 5.70 -28.49 -8.31
CA ALA A 184 5.15 -28.80 -9.62
C ALA A 184 6.25 -28.64 -10.67
N ALA A 185 6.06 -29.44 -11.72
CA ALA A 185 6.95 -29.74 -12.83
C ALA A 185 7.15 -28.55 -13.79
N ALA A 186 7.37 -28.84 -15.07
CA ALA A 186 7.44 -27.86 -16.16
C ALA A 186 6.33 -26.79 -16.07
N ALA A 187 6.59 -25.61 -16.66
CA ALA A 187 5.65 -24.50 -16.74
C ALA A 187 4.21 -24.96 -17.04
N ASP A 188 3.23 -24.46 -16.27
CA ASP A 188 1.83 -24.71 -16.57
C ASP A 188 1.52 -24.09 -17.94
N PRO A 189 1.06 -24.88 -18.94
CA PRO A 189 0.82 -24.36 -20.28
C PRO A 189 -0.24 -23.26 -20.34
N LEU A 190 -1.23 -23.29 -19.45
CA LEU A 190 -2.23 -22.23 -19.35
C LEU A 190 -1.56 -20.94 -18.87
N ILE A 191 -0.87 -20.97 -17.72
CA ILE A 191 -0.19 -19.77 -17.20
C ILE A 191 0.80 -19.23 -18.23
N ALA A 192 1.62 -20.09 -18.83
CA ALA A 192 2.58 -19.71 -19.86
C ALA A 192 1.91 -19.01 -21.06
N SER A 193 0.67 -19.40 -21.42
CA SER A 193 -0.08 -18.76 -22.49
C SER A 193 -0.62 -17.37 -22.14
N LEU A 194 -0.78 -17.05 -20.84
CA LEU A 194 -1.27 -15.73 -20.38
C LEU A 194 -0.17 -14.67 -20.33
N LEU A 195 1.09 -15.07 -20.12
CA LEU A 195 2.19 -14.11 -19.92
C LEU A 195 2.39 -13.14 -21.09
N PRO A 196 2.30 -13.57 -22.37
CA PRO A 196 2.38 -12.65 -23.50
C PRO A 196 1.23 -11.64 -23.57
N GLU A 197 0.11 -11.85 -22.85
CA GLU A 197 -0.99 -10.88 -22.76
C GLU A 197 -0.64 -9.69 -21.88
N VAL A 198 0.35 -9.81 -20.99
CA VAL A 198 0.95 -8.64 -20.32
C VAL A 198 1.84 -7.95 -21.34
N THR A 199 1.39 -6.80 -21.85
CA THR A 199 2.12 -6.03 -22.86
C THR A 199 2.66 -4.70 -22.30
N PRO A 200 3.83 -4.24 -22.79
CA PRO A 200 4.33 -2.90 -22.46
C PRO A 200 3.35 -1.78 -22.82
N THR A 201 2.51 -1.98 -23.85
CA THR A 201 1.52 -0.99 -24.28
C THR A 201 0.38 -0.84 -23.28
N ASP A 202 -0.16 -1.94 -22.76
CA ASP A 202 -1.24 -1.88 -21.77
C ASP A 202 -0.76 -1.27 -20.46
N ILE A 203 0.44 -1.66 -20.02
CA ILE A 203 1.11 -1.09 -18.84
C ILE A 203 1.34 0.42 -19.04
N SER A 204 2.02 0.83 -20.12
CA SER A 204 2.32 2.25 -20.36
C SER A 204 1.08 3.11 -20.53
N ASN A 205 -0.01 2.58 -21.09
CA ASN A 205 -1.28 3.28 -21.17
C ASN A 205 -1.83 3.60 -19.78
N LEU A 206 -1.84 2.63 -18.87
CA LEU A 206 -2.33 2.83 -17.51
C LEU A 206 -1.41 3.75 -16.70
N ILE A 207 -0.09 3.62 -16.86
CA ILE A 207 0.88 4.55 -16.24
C ILE A 207 0.63 5.97 -16.76
N ALA A 208 0.48 6.18 -18.07
CA ALA A 208 0.21 7.50 -18.65
C ALA A 208 -1.08 8.13 -18.10
N ASP A 209 -2.11 7.32 -17.88
CA ASP A 209 -3.36 7.76 -17.29
C ASP A 209 -3.13 8.18 -15.83
N LEU A 210 -2.52 7.31 -15.02
CA LEU A 210 -2.26 7.55 -13.59
C LEU A 210 -1.32 8.75 -13.38
N SER A 211 -0.27 8.88 -14.19
CA SER A 211 0.73 9.94 -14.10
C SER A 211 0.24 11.29 -14.61
N GLY A 212 -0.92 11.31 -15.27
CA GLY A 212 -1.48 12.52 -15.84
C GLY A 212 -0.77 13.00 -17.12
N GLU A 213 0.09 12.16 -17.70
CA GLU A 213 0.68 12.43 -19.02
C GLU A 213 -0.34 12.28 -20.16
N ARG A 214 -1.47 11.61 -19.88
CA ARG A 214 -2.65 11.56 -20.74
C ARG A 214 -3.92 11.86 -19.94
N PRO A 215 -4.89 12.62 -20.50
CA PRO A 215 -6.23 12.70 -19.92
C PRO A 215 -6.93 11.33 -19.97
N THR A 216 -7.58 10.94 -18.88
CA THR A 216 -8.35 9.70 -18.76
C THR A 216 -9.84 9.98 -18.51
N ASP A 217 -10.69 9.00 -18.77
CA ASP A 217 -12.13 9.11 -18.55
C ASP A 217 -12.52 8.56 -17.17
N ILE A 218 -13.18 9.39 -16.37
CA ILE A 218 -13.73 9.01 -15.07
C ILE A 218 -15.21 9.41 -15.06
N ASP A 219 -16.09 8.42 -15.07
CA ASP A 219 -17.55 8.56 -15.14
C ASP A 219 -18.03 9.48 -16.30
N GLY A 220 -17.40 9.37 -17.48
CA GLY A 220 -17.74 10.19 -18.64
C GLY A 220 -17.16 11.62 -18.61
N ARG A 221 -16.31 11.93 -17.63
CA ARG A 221 -15.55 13.19 -17.56
C ARG A 221 -14.09 12.92 -17.90
N SER A 222 -13.54 13.73 -18.83
CA SER A 222 -12.10 13.78 -19.07
C SER A 222 -11.39 14.45 -17.90
N VAL A 223 -10.45 13.74 -17.28
CA VAL A 223 -9.65 14.17 -16.12
C VAL A 223 -8.17 14.01 -16.46
N THR A 224 -7.36 15.01 -16.12
CA THR A 224 -5.91 14.90 -16.13
C THR A 224 -5.43 15.00 -14.69
N PHE A 225 -4.73 13.97 -14.21
CA PHE A 225 -4.08 14.06 -12.91
C PHE A 225 -2.90 15.04 -13.00
N TYR A 226 -2.77 15.88 -12.00
CA TYR A 226 -1.56 16.62 -11.71
C TYR A 226 -0.84 15.99 -10.52
N THR A 227 -1.60 15.37 -9.62
CA THR A 227 -1.10 14.69 -8.44
C THR A 227 -2.11 13.63 -8.00
N ARG A 228 -1.62 12.54 -7.42
CA ARG A 228 -2.44 11.59 -6.67
C ARG A 228 -2.14 11.68 -5.17
N TYR A 229 -1.58 12.80 -4.72
CA TYR A 229 -1.27 13.03 -3.31
C TYR A 229 -2.50 12.92 -2.42
N THR A 230 -2.37 12.18 -1.33
CA THR A 230 -3.47 11.86 -0.40
C THR A 230 -4.19 13.08 0.16
N PHE A 231 -3.50 14.21 0.33
CA PHE A 231 -4.13 15.45 0.81
C PHE A 231 -4.66 16.35 -0.32
N SER A 232 -4.46 15.97 -1.58
CA SER A 232 -5.02 16.68 -2.73
C SER A 232 -6.49 16.32 -2.93
N GLY A 233 -7.25 17.20 -3.59
CA GLY A 233 -8.61 16.85 -4.03
C GLY A 233 -8.64 15.78 -5.13
N GLN A 234 -7.53 15.58 -5.86
CA GLN A 234 -7.45 14.63 -6.98
C GLN A 234 -7.27 13.17 -6.53
N ILE A 235 -6.94 12.90 -5.27
CA ILE A 235 -6.94 11.53 -4.73
C ILE A 235 -8.31 10.86 -4.92
N VAL A 236 -9.41 11.60 -4.81
CA VAL A 236 -10.78 11.08 -5.01
C VAL A 236 -11.00 10.68 -6.47
N ASP A 237 -10.43 11.42 -7.42
CA ASP A 237 -10.49 11.06 -8.83
C ASP A 237 -9.62 9.81 -9.09
N ALA A 238 -8.43 9.69 -8.49
CA ALA A 238 -7.61 8.48 -8.60
C ALA A 238 -8.31 7.23 -8.02
N GLN A 239 -8.94 7.36 -6.85
CA GLN A 239 -9.79 6.32 -6.24
C GLN A 239 -10.90 5.88 -7.20
N ARG A 240 -11.57 6.83 -7.85
CA ARG A 240 -12.63 6.53 -8.82
C ARG A 240 -12.10 5.89 -10.09
N TYR A 241 -10.96 6.35 -10.60
CA TYR A 241 -10.33 5.77 -11.77
C TYR A 241 -10.03 4.28 -11.57
N VAL A 242 -9.37 3.93 -10.46
CA VAL A 242 -9.05 2.52 -10.13
C VAL A 242 -10.32 1.72 -9.89
N TYR A 243 -11.30 2.26 -9.15
CA TYR A 243 -12.59 1.60 -8.90
C TYR A 243 -13.38 1.33 -10.20
N GLN A 244 -13.46 2.34 -11.06
CA GLN A 244 -14.11 2.26 -12.36
C GLN A 244 -13.43 1.24 -13.27
N PHE A 245 -12.10 1.19 -13.26
CA PHE A 245 -11.36 0.21 -14.06
C PHE A 245 -11.85 -1.21 -13.78
N PHE A 246 -11.94 -1.61 -12.52
CA PHE A 246 -12.36 -2.96 -12.12
C PHE A 246 -13.87 -3.20 -12.34
N THR A 247 -14.72 -2.24 -11.97
CA THR A 247 -16.17 -2.39 -12.13
C THR A 247 -16.60 -2.47 -13.59
N ASN A 248 -15.97 -1.70 -14.49
CA ASN A 248 -16.21 -1.79 -15.93
C ASN A 248 -15.82 -3.17 -16.52
N ARG A 249 -15.04 -3.95 -15.78
CA ARG A 249 -14.59 -5.30 -16.14
C ARG A 249 -15.42 -6.39 -15.46
N GLY A 250 -16.48 -6.01 -14.74
CA GLY A 250 -17.39 -6.92 -14.06
C GLY A 250 -16.81 -7.57 -12.81
N LEU A 251 -15.69 -7.06 -12.28
CA LEU A 251 -15.12 -7.54 -11.03
C LEU A 251 -15.90 -6.92 -9.84
N PRO A 252 -16.27 -7.70 -8.82
CA PRO A 252 -16.74 -7.16 -7.55
C PRO A 252 -15.70 -6.20 -6.98
N THR A 253 -16.08 -4.95 -6.76
CA THR A 253 -15.17 -3.89 -6.30
C THR A 253 -15.80 -3.08 -5.16
N SER A 254 -15.02 -2.78 -4.14
CA SER A 254 -15.43 -1.99 -2.97
C SER A 254 -14.38 -0.96 -2.59
N TYR A 255 -14.84 0.18 -2.07
CA TYR A 255 -13.99 1.05 -1.28
C TYR A 255 -13.84 0.52 0.13
N VAL A 256 -12.63 0.64 0.69
CA VAL A 256 -12.38 0.42 2.11
C VAL A 256 -11.92 1.73 2.71
N ASP A 257 -12.84 2.37 3.44
CA ASP A 257 -12.58 3.63 4.14
C ASP A 257 -11.58 3.42 5.28
N TRP A 258 -10.70 4.40 5.50
CA TRP A 258 -9.84 4.49 6.68
C TRP A 258 -9.82 5.91 7.21
N THR A 259 -9.48 6.05 8.49
CA THR A 259 -9.31 7.35 9.15
C THR A 259 -8.07 7.33 10.01
N TYR A 260 -7.27 8.39 9.93
CA TYR A 260 -6.13 8.64 10.81
C TYR A 260 -6.21 10.08 11.33
N ALA A 261 -6.25 10.26 12.65
CA ALA A 261 -6.48 11.56 13.28
C ALA A 261 -7.69 12.31 12.68
N ASN A 262 -7.46 13.42 11.98
CA ASN A 262 -8.48 14.21 11.27
C ASN A 262 -8.53 13.95 9.75
N TYR A 263 -7.74 13.01 9.25
CA TYR A 263 -7.69 12.61 7.85
C TYR A 263 -8.53 11.36 7.60
N SER A 264 -9.01 11.23 6.37
CA SER A 264 -9.74 10.06 5.89
C SER A 264 -9.40 9.79 4.45
N GLY A 265 -9.31 8.52 4.08
CA GLY A 265 -9.10 8.09 2.70
C GLY A 265 -9.79 6.77 2.40
N ARG A 266 -9.54 6.26 1.20
CA ARG A 266 -10.15 5.03 0.70
C ARG A 266 -9.15 4.21 -0.07
N ASN A 267 -9.02 2.96 0.33
CA ASN A 267 -8.42 1.94 -0.50
C ASN A 267 -9.45 1.44 -1.51
N VAL A 268 -8.98 0.91 -2.64
CA VAL A 268 -9.81 0.23 -3.64
C VAL A 268 -9.47 -1.25 -3.63
N VAL A 269 -10.50 -2.09 -3.58
CA VAL A 269 -10.33 -3.55 -3.52
C VAL A 269 -11.23 -4.20 -4.56
N ALA A 270 -10.68 -5.13 -5.35
CA ALA A 270 -11.42 -5.93 -6.32
C ALA A 270 -11.10 -7.42 -6.19
N ASP A 271 -12.10 -8.29 -6.36
CA ASP A 271 -11.95 -9.73 -6.13
C ASP A 271 -12.23 -10.57 -7.38
N ILE A 272 -11.39 -11.58 -7.64
CA ILE A 272 -11.78 -12.78 -8.38
C ILE A 272 -12.04 -13.86 -7.34
N ARG A 273 -13.32 -14.19 -7.13
CA ARG A 273 -13.75 -15.16 -6.12
C ARG A 273 -13.28 -16.58 -6.47
N GLY A 274 -12.63 -17.24 -5.51
CA GLY A 274 -12.28 -18.66 -5.61
C GLY A 274 -13.50 -19.59 -5.61
N VAL A 275 -13.43 -20.71 -6.32
CA VAL A 275 -14.55 -21.67 -6.47
C VAL A 275 -14.45 -22.87 -5.52
N VAL A 276 -13.27 -23.12 -4.93
CA VAL A 276 -13.02 -24.24 -4.02
C VAL A 276 -12.95 -23.78 -2.56
N HIS A 277 -12.14 -22.75 -2.29
CA HIS A 277 -11.89 -22.13 -0.99
C HIS A 277 -12.05 -20.60 -1.09
N PRO A 278 -13.27 -20.09 -1.31
CA PRO A 278 -13.49 -18.66 -1.46
C PRO A 278 -13.00 -17.84 -0.26
N GLU A 279 -12.96 -18.41 0.94
CA GLU A 279 -12.50 -17.78 2.17
C GLU A 279 -10.98 -17.56 2.24
N ARG A 280 -10.18 -18.27 1.45
CA ARG A 280 -8.73 -18.09 1.36
C ARG A 280 -8.42 -16.99 0.37
N ILE A 281 -7.64 -16.01 0.80
CA ILE A 281 -7.41 -14.78 0.04
C ILE A 281 -5.91 -14.61 -0.23
N TRP A 282 -5.54 -14.56 -1.50
CA TRP A 282 -4.24 -14.10 -1.97
C TRP A 282 -4.34 -12.65 -2.39
N LEU A 283 -3.52 -11.79 -1.79
CA LEU A 283 -3.48 -10.36 -2.09
C LEU A 283 -2.35 -10.07 -3.09
N ILE A 284 -2.62 -9.19 -4.05
CA ILE A 284 -1.63 -8.58 -4.93
C ILE A 284 -2.01 -7.11 -5.15
N GLY A 285 -1.03 -6.21 -5.16
CA GLY A 285 -1.33 -4.79 -5.24
C GLY A 285 -0.18 -3.90 -4.82
N GLY A 286 -0.52 -2.67 -4.49
CA GLY A 286 0.39 -1.63 -4.01
C GLY A 286 -0.37 -0.34 -3.79
N HIS A 287 0.33 0.76 -3.52
CA HIS A 287 -0.33 2.06 -3.39
C HIS A 287 -0.63 2.72 -4.74
N PHE A 288 -1.63 3.59 -4.77
CA PHE A 288 -1.98 4.39 -5.93
C PHE A 288 -1.83 5.89 -5.68
N ASP A 289 -1.55 6.33 -4.45
CA ASP A 289 -1.19 7.73 -4.22
C ASP A 289 0.18 8.06 -4.85
N SER A 290 0.57 9.32 -4.73
CA SER A 290 1.89 9.77 -5.17
C SER A 290 2.30 11.00 -4.37
N ILE A 291 3.61 11.18 -4.21
CA ILE A 291 4.16 12.43 -3.70
C ILE A 291 5.27 12.98 -4.60
N SER A 292 5.61 14.25 -4.38
CA SER A 292 6.78 14.88 -4.99
C SER A 292 7.35 15.98 -4.10
N ASP A 293 8.38 16.66 -4.60
CA ASP A 293 8.90 17.92 -4.06
C ASP A 293 7.92 19.10 -4.23
N ASP A 294 6.82 18.92 -4.97
CA ASP A 294 5.70 19.86 -5.12
C ASP A 294 4.34 19.13 -5.09
N PRO A 295 3.97 18.51 -3.96
CA PRO A 295 2.98 17.43 -3.92
C PRO A 295 1.56 17.88 -4.24
N TYR A 296 1.23 19.15 -3.97
CA TYR A 296 -0.10 19.71 -4.24
C TYR A 296 -0.31 20.13 -5.70
N ASN A 297 0.77 20.39 -6.43
CA ASN A 297 0.67 20.95 -7.79
C ASN A 297 1.14 19.98 -8.86
N ARG A 298 2.14 19.13 -8.59
CA ARG A 298 2.67 18.19 -9.57
C ARG A 298 3.38 17.00 -8.94
N ALA A 299 2.72 15.86 -8.85
CA ALA A 299 3.30 14.59 -8.44
C ALA A 299 2.85 13.49 -9.43
N PRO A 300 3.53 13.36 -10.59
CA PRO A 300 3.10 12.42 -11.60
C PRO A 300 3.21 10.98 -11.10
N GLY A 301 4.27 10.60 -10.37
CA GLY A 301 4.33 9.28 -9.73
C GLY A 301 4.17 8.15 -10.75
N ALA A 302 4.90 8.22 -11.86
CA ALA A 302 4.75 7.29 -12.97
C ALA A 302 5.36 5.94 -12.64
N ASP A 303 6.53 5.95 -12.01
CA ASP A 303 7.10 4.78 -11.40
C ASP A 303 6.54 4.55 -10.00
N ASP A 304 6.46 5.60 -9.18
CA ASP A 304 6.02 5.53 -7.78
C ASP A 304 4.61 6.12 -7.53
N ASN A 305 3.57 5.30 -7.38
CA ASN A 305 3.53 3.87 -7.73
C ASN A 305 2.59 3.59 -8.90
N GLY A 306 2.74 4.40 -9.95
CA GLY A 306 2.03 4.20 -11.22
C GLY A 306 2.36 2.85 -11.85
N SER A 307 3.62 2.38 -11.73
CA SER A 307 4.09 1.14 -12.36
C SER A 307 3.49 -0.11 -11.70
N GLY A 308 3.51 -0.21 -10.37
CA GLY A 308 2.92 -1.31 -9.61
C GLY A 308 1.39 -1.32 -9.66
N THR A 309 0.74 -0.16 -9.56
CA THR A 309 -0.71 -0.05 -9.74
C THR A 309 -1.13 -0.48 -11.16
N ALA A 310 -0.45 -0.01 -12.21
CA ALA A 310 -0.75 -0.40 -13.59
C ALA A 310 -0.55 -1.90 -13.82
N ALA A 311 0.55 -2.48 -13.34
CA ALA A 311 0.81 -3.91 -13.45
C ALA A 311 -0.30 -4.74 -12.78
N THR A 312 -0.70 -4.38 -11.56
CA THR A 312 -1.79 -5.04 -10.83
C THR A 312 -3.11 -5.00 -11.62
N MET A 313 -3.43 -3.85 -12.21
CA MET A 313 -4.63 -3.65 -13.04
C MET A 313 -4.61 -4.51 -14.32
N VAL A 314 -3.46 -4.61 -15.00
CA VAL A 314 -3.31 -5.50 -16.18
C VAL A 314 -3.46 -6.97 -15.78
N ILE A 315 -2.83 -7.39 -14.68
CA ILE A 315 -2.93 -8.76 -14.17
C ILE A 315 -4.41 -9.11 -13.90
N ALA A 316 -5.15 -8.23 -13.25
CA ALA A 316 -6.58 -8.45 -13.00
C ALA A 316 -7.42 -8.51 -14.29
N ASP A 317 -7.10 -7.68 -15.29
CA ASP A 317 -7.75 -7.69 -16.60
C ASP A 317 -7.67 -9.06 -17.27
N ILE A 318 -6.49 -9.67 -17.23
CA ILE A 318 -6.22 -10.98 -17.82
C ILE A 318 -6.87 -12.08 -16.98
N LEU A 319 -6.64 -12.09 -15.66
CA LEU A 319 -7.05 -13.19 -14.80
C LEU A 319 -8.57 -13.29 -14.59
N ARG A 320 -9.34 -12.20 -14.77
CA ARG A 320 -10.82 -12.23 -14.60
C ARG A 320 -11.54 -13.24 -15.49
N HIS A 321 -10.89 -13.68 -16.57
CA HIS A 321 -11.44 -14.64 -17.53
C HIS A 321 -11.31 -16.11 -17.07
N TYR A 322 -10.68 -16.34 -15.91
CA TYR A 322 -10.34 -17.66 -15.41
C TYR A 322 -10.94 -17.94 -14.02
N GLN A 323 -10.92 -19.21 -13.63
CA GLN A 323 -11.35 -19.67 -12.32
C GLN A 323 -10.15 -20.13 -11.49
N PHE A 324 -10.25 -19.90 -10.19
CA PHE A 324 -9.20 -20.17 -9.20
C PHE A 324 -9.77 -20.95 -8.03
N ALA A 325 -8.95 -21.77 -7.39
CA ALA A 325 -9.35 -22.50 -6.19
C ALA A 325 -9.61 -21.54 -5.03
N ASP A 326 -8.67 -20.63 -4.81
CA ASP A 326 -8.70 -19.59 -3.77
C ASP A 326 -9.10 -18.23 -4.38
N THR A 327 -9.51 -17.28 -3.53
CA THR A 327 -9.82 -15.92 -3.98
C THR A 327 -8.54 -15.13 -4.25
N ILE A 328 -8.46 -14.46 -5.40
CA ILE A 328 -7.45 -13.43 -5.68
C ILE A 328 -8.10 -12.08 -5.39
N ARG A 329 -7.42 -11.25 -4.61
CA ARG A 329 -7.88 -9.91 -4.28
C ARG A 329 -6.80 -8.89 -4.66
N PHE A 330 -7.20 -7.99 -5.54
CA PHE A 330 -6.41 -6.85 -6.00
C PHE A 330 -6.66 -5.66 -5.07
N VAL A 331 -5.60 -5.13 -4.47
CA VAL A 331 -5.69 -4.04 -3.48
C VAL A 331 -4.89 -2.83 -3.96
N HIS A 332 -5.48 -1.66 -3.84
CA HIS A 332 -4.82 -0.39 -4.13
C HIS A 332 -4.98 0.55 -2.94
N PHE A 333 -3.85 0.88 -2.30
CA PHE A 333 -3.83 1.66 -1.06
C PHE A 333 -3.71 3.16 -1.34
N SER A 334 -4.31 3.97 -0.48
CA SER A 334 -4.04 5.40 -0.40
C SER A 334 -3.39 5.73 0.94
N GLY A 335 -2.56 6.76 0.98
CA GLY A 335 -1.90 7.19 2.21
C GLY A 335 -0.66 6.37 2.54
N GLU A 336 -0.08 5.67 1.56
CA GLU A 336 1.21 5.02 1.70
C GLU A 336 2.28 6.07 2.02
N GLU A 337 2.26 7.15 1.27
CA GLU A 337 3.23 8.25 1.28
C GLU A 337 3.22 9.06 2.60
N GLN A 338 2.25 8.78 3.47
CA GLN A 338 2.09 9.39 4.79
C GLN A 338 2.41 8.40 5.92
N GLY A 339 2.97 7.24 5.58
CA GLY A 339 3.34 6.18 6.48
C GLY A 339 2.34 5.03 6.51
N MET A 340 1.89 4.58 5.34
CA MET A 340 1.06 3.37 5.15
C MET A 340 -0.29 3.43 5.87
N TRP A 341 -0.90 4.61 5.95
CA TRP A 341 -2.16 4.80 6.68
C TRP A 341 -3.27 3.88 6.16
N GLY A 342 -3.39 3.76 4.83
CA GLY A 342 -4.40 2.92 4.19
C GLY A 342 -4.18 1.44 4.44
N SER A 343 -2.97 0.92 4.24
CA SER A 343 -2.69 -0.51 4.42
C SER A 343 -2.64 -0.91 5.89
N LYS A 344 -2.22 -0.03 6.82
CA LYS A 344 -2.29 -0.28 8.27
C LYS A 344 -3.73 -0.48 8.73
N ALA A 345 -4.62 0.45 8.36
CA ALA A 345 -6.04 0.32 8.66
C ALA A 345 -6.64 -0.96 8.06
N TYR A 346 -6.22 -1.31 6.84
CA TYR A 346 -6.72 -2.48 6.15
C TYR A 346 -6.24 -3.80 6.76
N ALA A 347 -4.94 -3.93 7.04
CA ALA A 347 -4.36 -5.11 7.68
C ALA A 347 -4.92 -5.31 9.10
N GLN A 348 -5.13 -4.23 9.85
CA GLN A 348 -5.82 -4.25 11.14
C GLN A 348 -7.24 -4.78 11.01
N ALA A 349 -8.01 -4.28 10.05
CA ALA A 349 -9.38 -4.72 9.82
C ALA A 349 -9.46 -6.20 9.44
N LEU A 350 -8.56 -6.67 8.57
CA LEU A 350 -8.45 -8.08 8.20
C LEU A 350 -8.12 -8.97 9.40
N SER A 351 -7.13 -8.56 10.21
CA SER A 351 -6.74 -9.28 11.42
C SER A 351 -7.88 -9.36 12.43
N GLY A 352 -8.56 -8.23 12.70
CA GLY A 352 -9.71 -8.18 13.61
C GLY A 352 -10.91 -9.01 13.15
N GLN A 353 -11.05 -9.23 11.84
CA GLN A 353 -12.07 -10.10 11.26
C GLN A 353 -11.64 -11.58 11.19
N GLY A 354 -10.40 -11.90 11.54
CA GLY A 354 -9.84 -13.25 11.39
C GLY A 354 -9.75 -13.69 9.92
N ALA A 355 -9.52 -12.76 8.99
CA ALA A 355 -9.46 -13.06 7.57
C ALA A 355 -8.32 -14.03 7.25
N GLN A 356 -8.60 -15.03 6.41
CA GLN A 356 -7.61 -16.03 5.96
C GLN A 356 -6.80 -15.48 4.78
N VAL A 357 -5.96 -14.48 5.05
CA VAL A 357 -4.98 -13.98 4.09
C VAL A 357 -3.83 -14.97 4.02
N MET A 358 -3.66 -15.60 2.86
CA MET A 358 -2.64 -16.62 2.61
C MET A 358 -1.28 -16.00 2.29
N GLY A 359 -1.28 -14.81 1.68
CA GLY A 359 -0.09 -14.06 1.33
C GLY A 359 -0.43 -12.72 0.66
N TYR A 360 0.50 -11.77 0.72
CA TYR A 360 0.45 -10.50 -0.01
C TYR A 360 1.69 -10.28 -0.88
N ILE A 361 1.49 -10.00 -2.16
CA ILE A 361 2.52 -9.56 -3.11
C ILE A 361 2.34 -8.05 -3.31
N ASP A 362 3.25 -7.28 -2.73
CA ASP A 362 3.28 -5.82 -2.87
C ASP A 362 4.17 -5.44 -4.06
N LEU A 363 3.65 -4.64 -4.98
CA LEU A 363 4.35 -4.15 -6.17
C LEU A 363 4.49 -2.64 -6.01
N ASP A 364 5.70 -2.18 -5.72
CA ASP A 364 5.99 -0.77 -5.49
C ASP A 364 7.30 -0.38 -6.16
N MET A 365 7.25 0.63 -7.03
CA MET A 365 8.35 1.07 -7.90
C MET A 365 9.01 -0.10 -8.64
N ILE A 366 8.36 -0.56 -9.71
CA ILE A 366 8.85 -1.69 -10.53
C ILE A 366 9.27 -1.23 -11.93
N GLY A 367 9.72 0.03 -12.06
CA GLY A 367 9.83 0.71 -13.33
C GLY A 367 11.18 1.34 -13.66
N TRP A 368 12.11 1.45 -12.73
CA TRP A 368 13.44 1.97 -12.98
C TRP A 368 14.49 0.86 -13.06
N ASP A 369 15.22 0.84 -14.18
CA ASP A 369 16.37 -0.03 -14.42
C ASP A 369 17.30 0.69 -15.39
N SER A 370 18.21 1.48 -14.83
CA SER A 370 19.09 2.41 -15.56
C SER A 370 20.33 1.74 -16.12
N ASP A 371 20.81 0.66 -15.49
CA ASP A 371 21.95 -0.12 -15.96
C ASP A 371 21.56 -1.35 -16.79
N HIS A 372 20.25 -1.61 -16.93
CA HIS A 372 19.64 -2.64 -17.79
C HIS A 372 20.08 -4.05 -17.39
N ASP A 373 20.16 -4.29 -16.08
CA ASP A 373 20.58 -5.57 -15.53
C ASP A 373 19.43 -6.44 -14.99
N ASP A 374 18.19 -5.93 -15.14
CA ASP A 374 16.93 -6.56 -14.73
C ASP A 374 16.91 -6.96 -13.24
N THR A 375 17.67 -6.26 -12.38
CA THR A 375 17.69 -6.56 -10.94
C THR A 375 16.40 -6.15 -10.26
N VAL A 376 15.82 -7.07 -9.50
CA VAL A 376 14.61 -6.86 -8.69
C VAL A 376 14.90 -7.29 -7.26
N GLU A 377 14.56 -6.45 -6.30
CA GLU A 377 14.65 -6.75 -4.87
C GLU A 377 13.34 -7.35 -4.36
N LEU A 378 13.44 -8.46 -3.63
CA LEU A 378 12.31 -9.03 -2.90
C LEU A 378 12.52 -8.81 -1.40
N HIS A 379 11.82 -7.85 -0.79
CA HIS A 379 11.90 -7.62 0.65
C HIS A 379 10.90 -8.51 1.38
N ALA A 380 11.38 -9.66 1.87
CA ALA A 380 10.57 -10.68 2.55
C ALA A 380 10.76 -10.71 4.08
N GLY A 381 11.81 -10.08 4.60
CA GLY A 381 12.12 -10.09 6.03
C GLY A 381 12.52 -11.47 6.55
N ALA A 382 12.52 -11.66 7.87
CA ALA A 382 12.96 -12.91 8.49
C ALA A 382 11.87 -14.00 8.57
N ARG A 383 10.60 -13.67 8.32
CA ARG A 383 9.47 -14.61 8.49
C ARG A 383 9.51 -15.73 7.46
N SER A 384 9.40 -16.98 7.91
CA SER A 384 9.43 -18.16 7.02
C SER A 384 8.32 -18.15 5.97
N GLY A 385 7.11 -17.69 6.33
CA GLY A 385 5.98 -17.57 5.40
C GLY A 385 6.24 -16.56 4.28
N SER A 386 6.74 -15.37 4.62
CA SER A 386 7.15 -14.35 3.64
C SER A 386 8.28 -14.83 2.73
N ASN A 387 9.28 -15.50 3.30
CA ASN A 387 10.38 -16.09 2.53
C ASN A 387 9.92 -17.20 1.58
N THR A 388 8.97 -18.02 2.01
CA THR A 388 8.33 -19.05 1.18
C THR A 388 7.59 -18.41 0.02
N LEU A 389 6.85 -17.34 0.28
CA LEU A 389 6.11 -16.59 -0.72
C LEU A 389 7.04 -15.95 -1.76
N ALA A 390 8.10 -15.27 -1.34
CA ALA A 390 9.12 -14.71 -2.23
C ALA A 390 9.88 -15.80 -3.02
N SER A 391 10.13 -16.97 -2.42
CA SER A 391 10.74 -18.11 -3.12
C SER A 391 9.84 -18.66 -4.22
N THR A 392 8.51 -18.59 -4.05
CA THR A 392 7.55 -18.94 -5.11
C THR A 392 7.68 -17.97 -6.28
N PHE A 393 7.86 -16.67 -6.02
CA PHE A 393 8.11 -15.68 -7.07
C PHE A 393 9.42 -15.96 -7.83
N ILE A 394 10.52 -16.24 -7.13
CA ILE A 394 11.81 -16.62 -7.74
C ILE A 394 11.66 -17.87 -8.62
N THR A 395 10.89 -18.84 -8.12
CA THR A 395 10.60 -20.07 -8.86
C THR A 395 9.79 -19.78 -10.12
N ALA A 396 8.75 -18.95 -10.04
CA ALA A 396 7.94 -18.54 -11.18
C ALA A 396 8.76 -17.76 -12.22
N ASN A 397 9.59 -16.79 -11.78
CA ASN A 397 10.53 -16.06 -12.63
C ASN A 397 11.38 -17.01 -13.48
N THR A 398 11.99 -18.01 -12.85
CA THR A 398 12.81 -19.03 -13.54
C THR A 398 11.96 -19.96 -14.42
N ARG A 399 10.86 -20.48 -13.89
CA ARG A 399 10.01 -21.48 -14.56
C ARG A 399 9.41 -20.96 -15.86
N TYR A 400 9.01 -19.69 -15.87
CA TYR A 400 8.38 -19.04 -17.02
C TYR A 400 9.34 -18.15 -17.81
N GLY A 401 10.65 -18.19 -17.53
CA GLY A 401 11.67 -17.50 -18.31
C GLY A 401 11.47 -15.98 -18.38
N GLN A 402 11.22 -15.33 -17.23
CA GLN A 402 11.20 -13.86 -17.16
C GLN A 402 12.60 -13.26 -16.99
N GLU A 403 13.59 -14.10 -16.63
CA GLU A 403 15.03 -13.78 -16.62
C GLU A 403 15.43 -12.62 -15.69
N LEU A 404 14.56 -12.21 -14.77
CA LEU A 404 14.86 -11.18 -13.77
C LEU A 404 15.99 -11.64 -12.84
N ARG A 405 16.89 -10.71 -12.51
CA ARG A 405 17.97 -10.94 -11.56
C ARG A 405 17.49 -10.64 -10.13
N ILE A 406 17.02 -11.68 -9.45
CA ILE A 406 16.39 -11.50 -8.15
C ILE A 406 17.40 -11.41 -6.99
N GLU A 407 17.27 -10.38 -6.16
CA GLU A 407 17.91 -10.28 -4.85
C GLU A 407 16.89 -10.41 -3.71
N LEU A 408 16.95 -11.51 -2.97
CA LEU A 408 16.07 -11.74 -1.81
C LEU A 408 16.62 -11.06 -0.56
N LYS A 409 15.93 -10.04 -0.05
CA LYS A 409 16.30 -9.30 1.16
C LYS A 409 15.56 -9.87 2.37
N GLN A 410 16.33 -10.48 3.28
CA GLN A 410 15.82 -11.05 4.53
C GLN A 410 16.21 -10.19 5.74
N GLY A 411 17.52 -9.98 5.96
CA GLY A 411 18.03 -9.15 7.05
C GLY A 411 18.00 -7.65 6.74
N THR A 412 18.16 -7.29 5.47
CA THR A 412 18.17 -5.91 4.94
C THR A 412 16.82 -5.51 4.34
N ALA A 413 15.75 -6.26 4.65
CA ALA A 413 14.44 -6.05 4.08
C ALA A 413 13.89 -4.66 4.46
N SER A 414 13.44 -3.89 3.47
CA SER A 414 12.76 -2.62 3.67
C SER A 414 11.42 -2.85 4.34
N ARG A 415 11.04 -1.95 5.24
CA ARG A 415 9.68 -1.85 5.79
C ARG A 415 8.87 -0.72 5.18
N PHE A 416 9.45 0.00 4.22
CA PHE A 416 8.91 1.26 3.70
C PHE A 416 8.03 1.02 2.47
N SER A 417 7.06 0.12 2.59
CA SER A 417 5.88 0.03 1.72
C SER A 417 4.76 -0.74 2.45
N ASP A 418 3.64 -0.99 1.77
CA ASP A 418 2.39 -1.52 2.31
C ASP A 418 2.51 -2.96 2.85
N HIS A 419 3.44 -3.77 2.33
CA HIS A 419 3.71 -5.13 2.81
C HIS A 419 4.03 -5.18 4.31
N SER A 420 4.67 -4.14 4.83
CA SER A 420 5.05 -4.05 6.24
C SER A 420 3.83 -4.01 7.18
N SER A 421 2.73 -3.41 6.75
CA SER A 421 1.46 -3.41 7.48
C SER A 421 0.93 -4.83 7.69
N PHE A 422 1.19 -5.73 6.75
CA PHE A 422 0.80 -7.14 6.85
C PHE A 422 1.75 -7.93 7.76
N TRP A 423 3.05 -7.62 7.74
CA TRP A 423 4.00 -8.20 8.71
C TRP A 423 3.65 -7.88 10.15
N ASP A 424 3.18 -6.65 10.42
CA ASP A 424 2.77 -6.20 11.75
C ASP A 424 1.63 -7.09 12.31
N TYR A 425 0.70 -7.54 11.48
CA TYR A 425 -0.37 -8.47 11.87
C TYR A 425 -0.03 -9.96 11.65
N GLY A 426 1.23 -10.26 11.35
CA GLY A 426 1.73 -11.62 11.19
C GLY A 426 1.45 -12.28 9.84
N TYR A 427 0.79 -11.61 8.90
CA TYR A 427 0.55 -12.17 7.57
C TYR A 427 1.86 -12.32 6.79
N ALA A 428 1.94 -13.36 5.96
CA ALA A 428 3.03 -13.51 5.00
C ALA A 428 2.90 -12.45 3.91
N ALA A 429 3.94 -11.66 3.68
CA ALA A 429 3.96 -10.62 2.67
C ALA A 429 5.38 -10.38 2.19
N PHE A 430 5.56 -9.92 0.97
CA PHE A 430 6.84 -9.40 0.50
C PHE A 430 6.59 -8.26 -0.48
N LEU A 431 7.56 -7.36 -0.55
CA LEU A 431 7.62 -6.28 -1.53
C LEU A 431 8.51 -6.71 -2.69
N VAL A 432 8.00 -6.51 -3.91
CA VAL A 432 8.75 -6.47 -5.17
C VAL A 432 9.11 -5.01 -5.42
N LEU A 433 10.38 -4.70 -5.31
CA LEU A 433 10.94 -3.37 -5.52
C LEU A 433 12.00 -3.45 -6.63
N GLU A 434 12.16 -2.37 -7.38
CA GLU A 434 13.35 -2.18 -8.20
C GLU A 434 14.66 -2.16 -7.38
N ASN A 435 15.80 -2.06 -8.05
CA ASN A 435 17.11 -2.13 -7.42
C ASN A 435 17.46 -0.86 -6.60
N TYR A 436 16.86 -0.77 -5.42
CA TYR A 436 16.88 0.41 -4.56
C TYR A 436 18.00 0.40 -3.51
N THR A 437 18.47 -0.77 -3.06
CA THR A 437 19.39 -0.89 -1.91
C THR A 437 20.75 -1.46 -2.27
N ASP A 438 21.80 -0.77 -1.84
CA ASP A 438 23.15 -1.35 -1.89
C ASP A 438 23.25 -2.53 -0.93
N ASP A 439 23.40 -3.73 -1.47
CA ASP A 439 23.69 -4.96 -0.70
C ASP A 439 24.66 -5.86 -1.50
N THR A 440 24.21 -7.01 -2.02
CA THR A 440 25.08 -7.89 -2.82
C THR A 440 25.26 -7.40 -4.25
N ILE A 441 24.27 -6.67 -4.76
CA ILE A 441 24.26 -5.99 -6.05
C ILE A 441 24.32 -4.48 -5.75
N PRO A 442 25.17 -3.70 -6.44
CA PRO A 442 25.11 -2.24 -6.36
C PRO A 442 23.74 -1.74 -6.81
N SER A 443 23.13 -0.84 -6.04
CA SER A 443 21.85 -0.25 -6.42
C SER A 443 22.00 0.74 -7.57
N ASP A 444 20.93 0.91 -8.32
CA ASP A 444 20.81 1.94 -9.35
C ASP A 444 19.60 2.85 -9.10
N ARG A 445 19.25 3.02 -7.81
CA ARG A 445 18.12 3.79 -7.26
C ARG A 445 17.62 4.93 -8.15
N ASN A 446 16.30 4.93 -8.41
CA ASN A 446 15.63 5.96 -9.17
C ASN A 446 15.89 7.38 -8.61
N PRO A 447 16.61 8.25 -9.36
CA PRO A 447 16.92 9.61 -8.92
C PRO A 447 15.72 10.56 -9.02
N TRP A 448 14.61 10.11 -9.60
CA TRP A 448 13.37 10.86 -9.76
C TRP A 448 12.31 10.51 -8.72
N TYR A 449 12.59 9.51 -7.86
CA TYR A 449 11.75 9.13 -6.72
C TYR A 449 11.33 10.35 -5.88
N HIS A 450 10.02 10.48 -5.62
CA HIS A 450 9.41 11.61 -4.92
C HIS A 450 9.77 12.98 -5.52
N THR A 451 9.89 13.08 -6.84
CA THR A 451 10.08 14.35 -7.53
C THR A 451 9.02 14.57 -8.59
N THR A 452 8.85 15.82 -9.00
CA THR A 452 8.03 16.15 -10.18
C THR A 452 8.57 15.52 -11.49
N GLY A 453 9.79 14.97 -11.46
CA GLY A 453 10.46 14.32 -12.58
C GLY A 453 10.19 12.83 -12.73
N ASP A 454 9.45 12.20 -11.81
CA ASP A 454 9.00 10.81 -11.96
C ASP A 454 7.92 10.74 -13.06
N LEU A 455 8.33 10.35 -14.27
CA LEU A 455 7.54 10.45 -15.50
C LEU A 455 7.63 9.13 -16.28
N LEU A 456 6.60 8.80 -17.06
CA LEU A 456 6.54 7.60 -17.89
C LEU A 456 7.74 7.48 -18.83
N SER A 457 8.25 8.60 -19.35
CA SER A 457 9.46 8.62 -20.19
C SER A 457 10.73 8.09 -19.50
N ARG A 458 10.70 7.90 -18.18
CA ARG A 458 11.77 7.32 -17.36
C ARG A 458 11.55 5.86 -17.01
N VAL A 459 10.35 5.35 -17.22
CA VAL A 459 9.99 3.97 -16.90
C VAL A 459 10.53 3.03 -17.97
N ASN A 460 11.30 2.02 -17.55
CA ASN A 460 11.70 0.90 -18.38
C ASN A 460 10.53 -0.08 -18.51
N LEU A 461 9.75 0.06 -19.58
CA LEU A 461 8.52 -0.73 -19.76
C LEU A 461 8.77 -2.23 -20.00
N GLU A 462 9.93 -2.62 -20.53
CA GLU A 462 10.27 -4.04 -20.69
C GLU A 462 10.51 -4.67 -19.31
N TYR A 463 11.27 -3.99 -18.46
CA TYR A 463 11.49 -4.36 -17.06
C TYR A 463 10.18 -4.48 -16.26
N VAL A 464 9.29 -3.47 -16.31
CA VAL A 464 7.96 -3.54 -15.67
C VAL A 464 7.18 -4.75 -16.19
N THR A 465 7.24 -5.02 -17.50
CA THR A 465 6.49 -6.12 -18.13
C THR A 465 6.99 -7.48 -17.63
N HIS A 466 8.30 -7.68 -17.51
CA HIS A 466 8.87 -8.93 -17.00
C HIS A 466 8.53 -9.14 -15.52
N THR A 467 8.62 -8.09 -14.71
CA THR A 467 8.21 -8.11 -13.29
C THR A 467 6.72 -8.42 -13.14
N ALA A 468 5.86 -7.77 -13.93
CA ALA A 468 4.41 -8.02 -13.93
C ALA A 468 4.05 -9.45 -14.37
N ARG A 469 4.76 -10.02 -15.35
CA ARG A 469 4.57 -11.43 -15.76
C ARG A 469 4.98 -12.41 -14.68
N ALA A 470 6.10 -12.16 -13.99
CA ALA A 470 6.50 -12.98 -12.85
C ALA A 470 5.46 -12.91 -11.71
N ALA A 471 4.92 -11.72 -11.43
CA ALA A 471 3.83 -11.54 -10.47
C ALA A 471 2.53 -12.26 -10.90
N LEU A 472 2.14 -12.16 -12.18
CA LEU A 472 0.99 -12.86 -12.74
C LEU A 472 1.13 -14.38 -12.57
N ALA A 473 2.26 -14.94 -12.98
CA ALA A 473 2.54 -16.36 -12.85
C ALA A 473 2.46 -16.81 -11.38
N THR A 474 3.07 -16.03 -10.48
CA THR A 474 3.09 -16.31 -9.04
C THR A 474 1.68 -16.35 -8.46
N ILE A 475 0.88 -15.31 -8.68
CA ILE A 475 -0.47 -15.23 -8.10
C ILE A 475 -1.42 -16.28 -8.71
N ALA A 476 -1.29 -16.57 -10.01
CA ALA A 476 -2.10 -17.59 -10.68
C ALA A 476 -1.78 -19.01 -10.18
N GLU A 477 -0.51 -19.32 -9.91
CA GLU A 477 -0.12 -20.59 -9.29
C GLU A 477 -0.62 -20.71 -7.85
N LEU A 478 -0.38 -19.68 -7.03
CA LEU A 478 -0.77 -19.68 -5.62
C LEU A 478 -2.27 -19.83 -5.42
N ALA A 479 -3.07 -19.14 -6.25
CA ALA A 479 -4.53 -19.23 -6.20
C ALA A 479 -5.10 -20.50 -6.84
N GLY A 480 -4.27 -21.30 -7.50
CA GLY A 480 -4.67 -22.57 -8.12
C GLY A 480 -5.57 -22.38 -9.34
N ILE A 481 -5.06 -21.75 -10.39
CA ILE A 481 -5.76 -21.63 -11.68
C ILE A 481 -6.13 -23.00 -12.26
N GLY A 482 -7.33 -23.17 -12.81
CA GLY A 482 -7.70 -24.44 -13.44
C GLY A 482 -9.07 -24.48 -14.10
N ALA A 483 -9.16 -25.21 -15.22
CA ALA A 483 -10.40 -25.38 -16.00
C ALA A 483 -11.39 -26.41 -15.43
N ASN A 484 -10.94 -27.29 -14.52
CA ASN A 484 -11.72 -28.41 -13.96
C ASN A 484 -11.82 -28.34 -12.43
N LEU A 485 -11.83 -27.13 -11.87
CA LEU A 485 -12.05 -26.96 -10.43
C LEU A 485 -13.48 -27.41 -10.10
N THR A 486 -13.61 -28.35 -9.17
CA THR A 486 -14.94 -28.80 -8.71
C THR A 486 -15.42 -27.82 -7.66
N PRO A 487 -16.51 -27.07 -7.89
CA PRO A 487 -17.00 -26.11 -6.91
C PRO A 487 -17.40 -26.84 -5.63
N THR A 488 -16.91 -26.37 -4.49
CA THR A 488 -17.46 -26.82 -3.20
C THR A 488 -18.89 -26.27 -3.11
N PRO A 489 -19.93 -27.10 -2.86
CA PRO A 489 -21.30 -26.62 -2.73
C PRO A 489 -21.34 -25.49 -1.69
N THR A 490 -21.68 -24.30 -2.16
CA THR A 490 -21.53 -23.06 -1.41
C THR A 490 -22.46 -23.07 -0.19
N VAL A 491 -21.91 -22.87 1.01
CA VAL A 491 -22.66 -22.19 2.08
C VAL A 491 -22.99 -20.82 1.51
N THR A 492 -24.27 -20.57 1.25
CA THR A 492 -24.78 -19.34 0.63
C THR A 492 -24.38 -18.12 1.47
N GLY A 493 -23.25 -17.53 1.11
CA GLY A 493 -22.71 -16.31 1.68
C GLY A 493 -21.68 -15.74 0.71
N ALA A 494 -21.79 -14.45 0.40
CA ALA A 494 -20.68 -13.74 -0.19
C ALA A 494 -19.42 -13.99 0.66
N VAL A 495 -18.24 -14.11 0.05
CA VAL A 495 -17.02 -13.76 0.82
C VAL A 495 -17.26 -12.33 1.18
N PRO A 496 -17.28 -11.98 2.46
CA PRO A 496 -17.36 -10.60 2.83
C PRO A 496 -16.18 -9.90 2.13
N ALA A 497 -16.46 -9.06 1.13
CA ALA A 497 -15.82 -7.76 1.14
C ALA A 497 -16.04 -7.25 2.56
N PRO A 498 -15.00 -6.77 3.28
CA PRO A 498 -15.12 -6.42 4.69
C PRO A 498 -16.43 -5.67 4.89
N THR A 499 -17.41 -6.34 5.51
CA THR A 499 -18.67 -5.70 5.80
C THR A 499 -18.34 -4.92 7.04
N TRP A 500 -18.04 -3.64 6.82
CA TRP A 500 -17.93 -2.65 7.88
C TRP A 500 -19.31 -2.52 8.52
N THR A 501 -19.61 -3.49 9.37
CA THR A 501 -20.71 -3.42 10.31
C THR A 501 -20.09 -2.77 11.54
N PRO A 502 -20.44 -1.52 11.90
CA PRO A 502 -19.99 -0.97 13.16
C PRO A 502 -20.35 -1.96 14.26
N THR A 503 -19.35 -2.40 15.03
CA THR A 503 -19.53 -3.34 16.12
C THR A 503 -20.64 -2.82 17.03
N ALA A 504 -21.59 -3.69 17.39
CA ALA A 504 -22.69 -3.35 18.27
C ALA A 504 -22.18 -2.58 19.50
N THR A 505 -22.79 -1.42 19.72
CA THR A 505 -22.48 -0.52 20.83
C THR A 505 -22.47 -1.29 22.14
N TRP A 506 -21.36 -1.22 22.86
CA TRP A 506 -21.33 -1.64 24.26
C TRP A 506 -22.34 -0.76 25.00
N THR A 507 -23.48 -1.33 25.36
CA THR A 507 -24.44 -0.65 26.22
C THR A 507 -23.88 -0.77 27.63
N PRO A 508 -23.48 0.32 28.30
CA PRO A 508 -23.01 0.21 29.66
C PRO A 508 -24.15 -0.29 30.54
N THR A 509 -23.99 -1.50 31.07
CA THR A 509 -24.84 -2.01 32.14
C THR A 509 -24.65 -1.10 33.34
N ALA A 510 -25.67 -0.31 33.64
CA ALA A 510 -25.68 0.53 34.82
C ALA A 510 -25.64 -0.36 36.07
N THR A 511 -24.46 -0.47 36.69
CA THR A 511 -24.34 -1.03 38.04
C THR A 511 -24.86 0.02 39.01
N THR A 512 -26.09 -0.15 39.49
CA THR A 512 -26.63 0.62 40.61
C THR A 512 -25.82 0.29 41.87
N SER A 513 -25.04 1.26 42.35
CA SER A 513 -24.51 1.22 43.71
C SER A 513 -25.57 1.76 44.69
N PRO A 514 -25.76 1.16 45.88
CA PRO A 514 -26.81 1.57 46.79
C PRO A 514 -26.43 2.80 47.62
N ALA A 515 -27.35 3.77 47.63
CA ALA A 515 -27.63 4.78 48.65
C ALA A 515 -26.53 5.78 49.07
N GLY A 516 -26.84 7.08 48.94
CA GLY A 516 -26.43 8.04 49.98
C GLY A 516 -26.07 9.47 49.54
N GLN A 517 -27.08 10.35 49.59
CA GLN A 517 -26.99 11.75 50.03
C GLN A 517 -26.52 12.87 49.06
N CYS A 518 -27.24 13.99 49.22
CA CYS A 518 -27.19 15.26 48.52
C CYS A 518 -25.87 16.03 48.73
N VAL A 519 -25.52 16.97 47.84
CA VAL A 519 -25.65 18.44 48.01
C VAL A 519 -24.99 19.13 46.81
N GLU A 520 -25.76 19.91 46.06
CA GLU A 520 -25.27 20.84 45.04
C GLU A 520 -24.66 22.07 45.73
N ARG A 521 -23.34 22.29 45.60
CA ARG A 521 -22.68 23.56 45.92
C ARG A 521 -22.35 24.29 44.63
N VAL A 522 -23.13 25.33 44.35
CA VAL A 522 -22.82 26.38 43.38
C VAL A 522 -21.99 27.46 44.07
N ASN A 523 -20.77 27.72 43.58
CA ASN A 523 -20.04 28.94 43.90
C ASN A 523 -20.52 30.08 42.99
N LYS A 524 -20.97 31.17 43.62
CA LYS A 524 -21.21 32.50 43.06
C LYS A 524 -19.93 33.33 43.10
N GLU A 525 -19.73 34.17 42.09
CA GLU A 525 -19.42 35.63 42.15
C GLU A 525 -19.08 36.11 40.71
N GLY A 526 -19.58 37.22 40.16
CA GLY A 526 -20.46 38.26 40.68
C GLY A 526 -20.98 39.21 39.57
N SER A 527 -22.11 39.87 39.88
CA SER A 527 -22.53 41.28 39.61
C SER A 527 -22.30 41.91 38.21
N ARG A 528 -23.22 42.63 37.53
CA ARG A 528 -24.46 43.40 37.85
C ARG A 528 -25.16 43.87 36.51
N PRO A 529 -26.33 44.57 36.46
CA PRO A 529 -27.50 44.14 35.66
C PRO A 529 -28.22 45.18 34.74
N ARG A 530 -29.30 44.70 34.07
CA ARG A 530 -30.48 45.37 33.41
C ARG A 530 -30.32 45.69 31.90
N ALA A 531 -31.29 45.45 31.02
CA ALA A 531 -32.71 45.84 31.10
C ALA A 531 -33.71 44.95 30.30
N ARG A 532 -35.00 45.31 30.44
CA ARG A 532 -36.28 44.60 30.20
C ARG A 532 -36.82 44.61 28.75
N GLY A 533 -37.74 43.67 28.48
CA GLY A 533 -38.90 43.79 27.58
C GLY A 533 -38.76 43.05 26.25
N ALA A 534 -39.73 42.34 25.67
CA ALA A 534 -41.16 42.20 25.93
C ALA A 534 -41.73 40.95 25.22
N SER A 535 -42.95 40.59 25.61
CA SER A 535 -43.83 39.51 25.15
C SER A 535 -44.26 39.59 23.67
N ARG A 536 -44.49 38.42 23.02
CA ARG A 536 -45.77 38.06 22.33
C ARG A 536 -45.73 36.66 21.66
N SER A 537 -46.86 35.96 21.78
CA SER A 537 -47.18 34.60 21.27
C SER A 537 -47.51 34.56 19.74
N PRO A 538 -47.62 33.37 19.10
CA PRO A 538 -47.63 33.18 17.65
C PRO A 538 -49.03 32.85 17.05
N PRO A 539 -49.17 32.86 15.72
CA PRO A 539 -50.19 32.02 15.05
C PRO A 539 -49.66 31.35 13.74
N PRO A 540 -50.47 30.62 12.93
CA PRO A 540 -50.60 29.15 13.01
C PRO A 540 -50.34 28.40 11.68
N ARG A 541 -50.36 27.06 11.72
CA ARG A 541 -50.39 26.13 10.56
C ARG A 541 -51.80 26.02 9.95
N PRO A 542 -51.90 25.63 8.66
CA PRO A 542 -52.76 24.50 8.25
C PRO A 542 -52.04 23.56 7.24
N ALA A 543 -52.06 22.22 7.33
CA ALA A 543 -53.14 21.23 7.15
C ALA A 543 -53.39 20.80 5.68
N ILE A 544 -52.69 19.72 5.29
CA ILE A 544 -53.05 18.51 4.51
C ILE A 544 -54.31 18.52 3.62
N SER A 545 -54.16 18.07 2.36
CA SER A 545 -55.14 17.23 1.65
C SER A 545 -54.51 16.39 0.51
N ARG A 546 -54.73 15.06 0.51
CA ARG A 546 -54.53 14.12 -0.61
C ARG A 546 -55.81 14.00 -1.46
N PRO A 547 -55.73 13.59 -2.75
CA PRO A 547 -56.19 12.24 -3.19
C PRO A 547 -55.31 11.64 -4.32
N ARG A 548 -54.89 10.36 -4.30
CA ARG A 548 -55.50 9.07 -4.73
C ARG A 548 -55.49 8.78 -6.27
N LEU A 549 -54.55 7.89 -6.65
CA LEU A 549 -54.52 6.81 -7.68
C LEU A 549 -55.25 6.95 -9.03
N THR A 550 -54.51 6.79 -10.14
CA THR A 550 -54.86 5.91 -11.30
C THR A 550 -53.64 5.50 -12.15
N ARG A 551 -53.46 4.17 -12.28
CA ARG A 551 -52.98 3.32 -13.40
C ARG A 551 -51.82 3.74 -14.35
N GLU A 552 -50.86 2.82 -14.47
CA GLU A 552 -49.88 2.66 -15.57
C GLU A 552 -50.52 2.39 -16.94
N PRO A 553 -49.73 2.55 -18.03
CA PRO A 553 -49.49 1.40 -18.90
C PRO A 553 -48.00 1.18 -19.29
N ALA A 554 -47.73 -0.09 -19.65
CA ALA A 554 -46.46 -0.70 -20.05
C ALA A 554 -45.95 -0.26 -21.47
N PRO A 555 -44.72 -0.64 -21.89
CA PRO A 555 -43.95 -0.02 -22.98
C PRO A 555 -44.19 -0.68 -24.36
N PRO A 556 -43.78 -0.06 -25.48
CA PRO A 556 -43.87 -0.70 -26.79
C PRO A 556 -42.65 -1.59 -27.09
N ALA A 557 -42.96 -2.81 -27.53
CA ALA A 557 -42.06 -3.77 -28.15
C ALA A 557 -42.11 -3.65 -29.69
N TRP A 558 -40.96 -3.73 -30.34
CA TRP A 558 -40.75 -4.10 -31.76
C TRP A 558 -39.41 -4.86 -31.76
N GLY A 559 -39.20 -6.06 -32.28
CA GLY A 559 -39.84 -6.82 -33.35
C GLY A 559 -38.71 -7.30 -34.28
N CYS A 560 -38.34 -8.58 -34.23
CA CYS A 560 -37.19 -9.18 -34.92
C CYS A 560 -37.44 -9.60 -36.39
N CYS A 561 -36.33 -9.56 -37.18
CA CYS A 561 -35.95 -10.38 -38.37
C CYS A 561 -36.62 -10.14 -39.74
N PRO A 562 -35.96 -10.45 -40.90
CA PRO A 562 -34.94 -11.49 -41.11
C PRO A 562 -33.71 -11.16 -42.02
N LEU A 563 -32.89 -12.21 -42.19
CA LEU A 563 -31.54 -12.37 -42.76
C LEU A 563 -31.33 -12.10 -44.28
N GLY A 564 -30.15 -11.52 -44.60
CA GLY A 564 -29.23 -11.88 -45.71
C GLY A 564 -29.47 -11.29 -47.11
N PRO A 565 -28.48 -11.30 -48.05
CA PRO A 565 -27.08 -11.77 -47.97
C PRO A 565 -26.00 -10.73 -48.42
N ARG A 566 -24.72 -11.14 -48.27
CA ARG A 566 -23.45 -10.44 -48.63
C ARG A 566 -23.39 -9.89 -50.07
N PRO A 567 -22.48 -8.92 -50.31
CA PRO A 567 -21.45 -9.17 -51.32
C PRO A 567 -20.04 -8.63 -50.97
N SER A 568 -19.04 -9.51 -51.08
CA SER A 568 -17.64 -9.24 -51.47
C SER A 568 -17.32 -10.32 -52.51
N PRO A 569 -16.56 -10.08 -53.60
CA PRO A 569 -15.19 -9.56 -53.52
C PRO A 569 -14.70 -8.72 -54.73
N ARG A 570 -13.67 -7.88 -54.52
CA ARG A 570 -12.71 -7.58 -55.61
C ARG A 570 -11.27 -7.77 -55.13
N ARG A 571 -10.62 -8.69 -55.84
CA ARG A 571 -9.20 -9.02 -55.83
C ARG A 571 -8.38 -7.90 -56.50
N VAL A 572 -7.17 -7.68 -56.01
CA VAL A 572 -5.98 -7.55 -56.86
C VAL A 572 -4.88 -8.40 -56.21
N ARG A 573 -4.29 -9.32 -56.98
CA ARG A 573 -3.13 -10.16 -56.62
C ARG A 573 -2.24 -10.31 -57.85
N ALA A 574 -0.94 -10.05 -57.69
CA ALA A 574 0.23 -10.68 -58.35
C ALA A 574 1.48 -9.95 -57.76
N ALA A 575 2.36 -10.49 -56.91
CA ALA A 575 3.26 -11.67 -56.93
C ALA A 575 4.60 -11.46 -57.70
N PRO A 576 5.74 -12.05 -57.25
CA PRO A 576 7.12 -11.51 -57.29
C PRO A 576 8.03 -12.11 -58.40
N PRO A 577 9.38 -11.85 -58.40
CA PRO A 577 10.34 -12.93 -58.04
C PRO A 577 11.70 -12.50 -57.37
N CYS A 578 12.40 -13.49 -56.78
CA CYS A 578 13.75 -13.47 -56.15
C CYS A 578 14.92 -13.77 -57.15
N PRO A 579 16.16 -14.15 -56.70
CA PRO A 579 17.44 -13.40 -56.59
C PRO A 579 18.51 -13.81 -57.66
N PRO A 580 19.80 -13.38 -57.59
CA PRO A 580 20.86 -14.20 -56.93
C PRO A 580 22.12 -13.46 -56.35
N ARG A 581 22.90 -14.17 -55.50
CA ARG A 581 24.35 -13.96 -55.13
C ARG A 581 25.28 -14.63 -56.20
N PRO A 582 26.65 -14.68 -56.17
CA PRO A 582 27.65 -14.38 -55.11
C PRO A 582 29.02 -13.73 -55.55
N ARG A 583 29.88 -13.37 -54.59
CA ARG A 583 31.31 -13.83 -54.37
C ARG A 583 32.27 -12.74 -53.83
N SER A 584 33.05 -13.17 -52.82
CA SER A 584 34.26 -12.57 -52.23
C SER A 584 35.45 -12.52 -53.23
N PRO A 585 36.58 -11.82 -52.94
CA PRO A 585 37.62 -12.40 -52.06
C PRO A 585 38.43 -11.40 -51.19
N ARG A 586 39.07 -11.97 -50.15
CA ARG A 586 40.21 -11.43 -49.35
C ARG A 586 41.52 -11.47 -50.15
N PRO A 587 42.59 -10.70 -49.80
CA PRO A 587 43.57 -11.15 -48.79
C PRO A 587 44.19 -10.06 -47.88
N SER A 588 44.67 -10.50 -46.71
CA SER A 588 45.65 -9.85 -45.80
C SER A 588 47.09 -9.98 -46.38
N PRO A 589 48.24 -9.67 -45.72
CA PRO A 589 48.52 -9.14 -44.36
C PRO A 589 49.65 -8.07 -44.29
N SER A 590 49.94 -7.51 -43.09
CA SER A 590 51.30 -7.16 -42.59
C SER A 590 51.28 -6.68 -41.13
N ALA A 591 52.31 -7.08 -40.38
CA ALA A 591 52.54 -6.84 -38.95
C ALA A 591 53.87 -6.08 -38.72
N ILE A 592 54.18 -5.77 -37.44
CA ILE A 592 55.44 -5.33 -36.76
C ILE A 592 55.27 -3.96 -36.06
N SER A 593 55.09 -3.89 -34.71
CA SER A 593 56.08 -3.80 -33.58
C SER A 593 56.57 -2.35 -33.32
N SER A 594 56.73 -1.73 -32.14
CA SER A 594 56.98 -2.14 -30.75
C SER A 594 56.82 -0.96 -29.74
N ALA A 595 56.80 -1.30 -28.44
CA ALA A 595 57.39 -0.59 -27.27
C ALA A 595 56.44 -0.01 -26.18
N ARG A 596 56.90 -0.19 -24.93
CA ARG A 596 56.22 -0.27 -23.60
C ARG A 596 56.49 0.99 -22.76
N PRO A 597 55.83 1.22 -21.59
CA PRO A 597 56.45 0.79 -20.31
C PRO A 597 55.46 0.30 -19.21
N ARG A 598 56.03 0.04 -18.02
CA ARG A 598 55.73 -0.95 -16.97
C ARG A 598 54.56 -0.65 -16.01
N ARG A 599 53.97 -1.70 -15.43
CA ARG A 599 53.15 -1.71 -14.19
C ARG A 599 53.92 -2.33 -13.00
N PRO A 600 53.64 -1.93 -11.75
CA PRO A 600 54.01 -2.65 -10.54
C PRO A 600 52.92 -3.66 -10.09
N ALA A 601 53.31 -4.62 -9.25
CA ALA A 601 52.54 -5.77 -8.75
C ALA A 601 51.64 -5.43 -7.54
N PRO A 602 50.72 -6.36 -7.17
CA PRO A 602 50.51 -6.65 -5.75
C PRO A 602 50.51 -8.16 -5.42
N ALA A 603 50.55 -8.41 -4.11
CA ALA A 603 50.98 -9.62 -3.42
C ALA A 603 49.94 -10.77 -3.33
N THR A 604 50.48 -11.95 -3.04
CA THR A 604 49.87 -13.28 -2.79
C THR A 604 48.89 -13.37 -1.60
N PRO A 605 47.87 -14.25 -1.67
CA PRO A 605 47.13 -14.75 -0.51
C PRO A 605 47.71 -16.08 0.06
N PRO A 606 47.40 -16.46 1.32
CA PRO A 606 47.98 -17.61 2.03
C PRO A 606 47.30 -18.96 1.72
N PRO A 607 47.91 -20.11 2.10
CA PRO A 607 47.50 -21.44 1.65
C PRO A 607 46.41 -22.09 2.51
N THR A 608 45.48 -22.78 1.84
CA THR A 608 44.47 -23.68 2.40
C THR A 608 45.08 -25.00 2.89
N ARG A 609 44.63 -25.49 4.05
CA ARG A 609 44.87 -26.86 4.58
C ARG A 609 43.53 -27.50 5.02
N PRO A 610 43.47 -28.83 5.23
CA PRO A 610 42.49 -29.70 4.58
C PRO A 610 41.25 -30.02 5.43
N SER A 611 40.19 -30.39 4.71
CA SER A 611 38.92 -30.97 5.16
C SER A 611 39.10 -32.21 6.03
N ALA A 612 38.51 -32.18 7.23
CA ALA A 612 38.41 -33.31 8.15
C ALA A 612 37.17 -34.17 7.84
N CYS A 613 37.38 -35.46 7.65
CA CYS A 613 36.34 -36.49 7.64
C CYS A 613 35.73 -36.64 9.05
N ARG A 614 34.39 -36.69 9.15
CA ARG A 614 33.67 -37.20 10.32
C ARG A 614 33.14 -38.62 10.06
N PRO A 615 32.97 -39.46 11.10
CA PRO A 615 32.80 -40.90 10.98
C PRO A 615 31.34 -41.34 10.83
N ALA A 616 31.15 -42.50 10.19
CA ALA A 616 29.87 -43.20 10.01
C ALA A 616 29.35 -43.85 11.32
N PRO A 617 28.02 -43.98 11.51
CA PRO A 617 27.45 -44.65 12.66
C PRO A 617 27.43 -46.18 12.50
N GLN A 618 27.73 -46.91 13.58
CA GLN A 618 27.62 -48.36 13.68
C GLN A 618 26.15 -48.83 13.79
N PRO A 619 25.82 -50.04 13.31
CA PRO A 619 24.49 -50.64 13.49
C PRO A 619 24.35 -51.33 14.85
N PRO A 620 23.12 -51.42 15.41
CA PRO A 620 22.88 -52.04 16.71
C PRO A 620 22.94 -53.58 16.62
N ARG A 621 23.48 -54.19 17.69
CA ARG A 621 23.29 -55.59 18.08
C ARG A 621 22.12 -55.72 19.04
#